data_AF-A0A1I7EJ81-F1
#
_entry.id   AF-A0A1I7EJ81-F1
#
_cell.length_a   1.000
_cell.length_b   1.000
_cell.length_c   1.000
_cell.angle_alpha   90.00
_cell.angle_beta   90.00
_cell.angle_gamma   90.00
#
_symmetry.space_group_name_H-M   'P 1'
#
loop_
_entity.id
_entity.type
_entity.pdbx_description
1 polymer ?
#
loop_
_entity_poly.entity_id
_entity_poly.type
_entity_poly.pdbx_seq_one_letter_code
_entity_poly.pdbx_strand_id
1 'polypeptide(L)'
;MTHARNTRYPGYDVLNKRGTPSWDDATRAVIDERLATPREPQFFNAAQWLAVVHLCRCIVPQADAEPLVPLAALLDAKLAENAGDGYRDARLPPTRDAWRIGLAALDAESRSQFDLPFSSLERPIQHALLEQMQRGDMHHDAWQDMPSKLFFSKRLLHDICSAYYSHPHSWSEMGFGGPANPRGYVRMHFDRRDPWEAAEAGPGVEDKARKENRRAR
;
A
#
# COMPACT_ATOMS: atom_id res chain seq x y z
N MET A 1 -18.80 13.90 -13.17
CA MET A 1 -18.85 13.70 -11.70
C MET A 1 -18.25 12.35 -11.42
N THR A 2 -17.04 12.32 -10.86
CA THR A 2 -16.34 11.07 -10.52
C THR A 2 -17.07 10.44 -9.35
N HIS A 3 -17.70 9.28 -9.54
CA HIS A 3 -18.31 8.57 -8.43
C HIS A 3 -17.17 7.95 -7.60
N ALA A 4 -16.79 8.64 -6.52
CA ALA A 4 -15.92 8.08 -5.51
C ALA A 4 -16.52 6.74 -5.04
N ARG A 5 -15.67 5.71 -4.97
CA ARG A 5 -16.03 4.34 -4.56
C ARG A 5 -16.96 4.35 -3.35
N ASN A 6 -17.99 3.50 -3.39
CA ASN A 6 -18.97 3.40 -2.30
C ASN A 6 -18.32 2.68 -1.11
N THR A 7 -17.71 3.44 -0.20
CA THR A 7 -17.10 2.92 1.03
C THR A 7 -18.16 2.71 2.09
N ARG A 8 -17.85 1.91 3.12
CA ARG A 8 -18.71 1.84 4.32
C ARG A 8 -18.72 3.13 5.13
N TYR A 9 -17.93 4.14 4.75
CA TYR A 9 -17.77 5.41 5.46
C TYR A 9 -18.08 6.58 4.52
N PRO A 10 -19.34 6.70 4.03
CA PRO A 10 -19.68 7.68 3.02
C PRO A 10 -19.40 9.10 3.50
N GLY A 11 -18.71 9.89 2.69
CA GLY A 11 -18.40 11.29 2.98
C GLY A 11 -17.37 11.53 4.10
N TYR A 12 -16.73 10.47 4.62
CA TYR A 12 -15.59 10.60 5.51
C TYR A 12 -14.33 10.87 4.70
N ASP A 13 -13.53 11.82 5.17
CA ASP A 13 -12.19 12.07 4.65
C ASP A 13 -11.31 12.50 5.82
N VAL A 14 -10.31 11.66 6.14
CA VAL A 14 -9.38 11.87 7.23
C VAL A 14 -8.58 13.17 7.07
N LEU A 15 -8.38 13.66 5.83
CA LEU A 15 -7.68 14.92 5.58
C LEU A 15 -8.45 16.14 6.11
N ASN A 16 -9.76 16.02 6.38
CA ASN A 16 -10.52 17.08 7.05
C ASN A 16 -10.02 17.37 8.48
N LYS A 17 -9.30 16.41 9.08
CA LYS A 17 -8.64 16.57 10.39
C LYS A 17 -7.37 17.38 10.31
N ARG A 18 -6.84 17.61 9.09
CA ARG A 18 -5.61 18.38 8.90
C ARG A 18 -5.72 19.65 9.71
N GLY A 19 -6.67 20.55 9.50
CA GLY A 19 -6.75 21.81 10.25
C GLY A 19 -7.09 21.75 11.76
N THR A 20 -7.21 20.58 12.40
CA THR A 20 -7.67 20.46 13.80
C THR A 20 -6.55 20.04 14.75
N PRO A 21 -6.77 20.11 16.09
CA PRO A 21 -5.82 19.60 17.08
C PRO A 21 -5.58 18.07 16.99
N SER A 22 -6.32 17.36 16.15
CA SER A 22 -6.10 15.94 15.90
C SER A 22 -4.73 15.67 15.29
N TRP A 23 -4.12 16.62 14.57
CA TRP A 23 -2.77 16.50 14.00
C TRP A 23 -1.87 17.64 14.48
N ASP A 24 -0.68 17.29 14.99
CA ASP A 24 0.39 18.23 15.26
C ASP A 24 1.21 18.54 13.99
N ASP A 25 2.19 19.44 14.11
CA ASP A 25 3.00 19.87 12.96
C ASP A 25 3.85 18.73 12.37
N ALA A 26 4.35 17.83 13.22
CA ALA A 26 5.09 16.66 12.77
C ALA A 26 4.20 15.71 11.94
N THR A 27 2.98 15.45 12.40
CA THR A 27 2.01 14.64 11.66
C THR A 27 1.68 15.29 10.32
N ARG A 28 1.43 16.60 10.29
CA ARG A 28 1.17 17.33 9.03
C ARG A 28 2.31 17.18 8.04
N ALA A 29 3.55 17.39 8.47
CA ALA A 29 4.72 17.30 7.61
C ALA A 29 4.84 15.91 6.97
N VAL A 30 4.72 14.84 7.77
CA VAL A 30 4.80 13.45 7.28
C VAL A 30 3.65 13.12 6.31
N ILE A 31 2.43 13.61 6.57
CA ILE A 31 1.30 13.40 5.65
C ILE A 31 1.47 14.20 4.36
N ASP A 32 1.91 15.45 4.45
CA ASP A 32 2.12 16.31 3.29
C ASP A 32 3.21 15.73 2.36
N GLU A 33 4.31 15.24 2.93
CA GLU A 33 5.37 14.52 2.19
C GLU A 33 4.81 13.29 1.48
N ARG A 34 4.04 12.47 2.18
CA ARG A 34 3.42 11.27 1.61
C ARG A 34 2.46 11.60 0.46
N LEU A 35 1.64 12.63 0.61
CA LEU A 35 0.71 13.10 -0.44
C LEU A 35 1.46 13.68 -1.64
N ALA A 36 2.66 14.24 -1.44
CA ALA A 36 3.50 14.85 -2.46
C ALA A 36 4.47 13.85 -3.15
N THR A 37 4.38 12.55 -2.87
CA THR A 37 5.28 11.53 -3.45
C THR A 37 5.33 11.63 -4.99
N PRO A 38 6.51 11.85 -5.60
CA PRO A 38 6.67 11.93 -7.05
C PRO A 38 6.24 10.63 -7.74
N ARG A 39 5.52 10.72 -8.86
CA ARG A 39 5.01 9.55 -9.60
C ARG A 39 5.99 8.97 -10.62
N GLU A 40 7.20 9.51 -10.68
CA GLU A 40 8.27 9.08 -11.57
C GLU A 40 9.29 8.28 -10.78
N PRO A 41 9.81 7.16 -11.33
CA PRO A 41 10.77 6.34 -10.62
C PRO A 41 12.12 7.04 -10.47
N GLN A 42 12.69 6.99 -9.28
CA GLN A 42 14.04 7.43 -8.92
C GLN A 42 14.96 6.26 -8.62
N PHE A 43 14.44 5.18 -8.03
CA PHE A 43 15.23 3.99 -7.69
C PHE A 43 15.15 2.91 -8.78
N PHE A 44 13.95 2.63 -9.28
CA PHE A 44 13.74 1.61 -10.29
C PHE A 44 14.08 2.11 -11.70
N ASN A 45 14.66 1.23 -12.52
CA ASN A 45 14.72 1.51 -13.97
C ASN A 45 13.35 1.31 -14.63
N ALA A 46 13.24 1.64 -15.93
CA ALA A 46 11.96 1.58 -16.65
C ALA A 46 11.29 0.19 -16.63
N ALA A 47 12.06 -0.89 -16.79
CA ALA A 47 11.51 -2.25 -16.78
C ALA A 47 11.05 -2.67 -15.37
N GLN A 48 11.86 -2.38 -14.36
CA GLN A 48 11.54 -2.64 -12.96
C GLN A 48 10.31 -1.86 -12.51
N TRP A 49 10.19 -0.60 -12.92
CA TRP A 49 9.05 0.24 -12.62
C TRP A 49 7.74 -0.36 -13.13
N LEU A 50 7.72 -0.83 -14.38
CA LEU A 50 6.55 -1.49 -14.95
C LEU A 50 6.21 -2.78 -14.18
N ALA A 51 7.20 -3.60 -13.85
CA ALA A 51 6.99 -4.79 -13.04
C ALA A 51 6.37 -4.46 -11.67
N VAL A 52 6.90 -3.44 -10.97
CA VAL A 52 6.41 -3.00 -9.66
C VAL A 52 4.99 -2.44 -9.74
N VAL A 53 4.65 -1.68 -10.79
CA VAL A 53 3.27 -1.21 -11.02
C VAL A 53 2.30 -2.40 -11.12
N HIS A 54 2.69 -3.46 -11.84
CA HIS A 54 1.87 -4.67 -11.96
C HIS A 54 1.82 -5.48 -10.66
N LEU A 55 2.94 -5.60 -9.93
CA LEU A 55 2.98 -6.21 -8.59
C LEU A 55 2.01 -5.51 -7.64
N CYS A 56 2.04 -4.17 -7.56
CA CYS A 56 1.15 -3.40 -6.69
C CYS A 56 -0.32 -3.68 -7.01
N ARG A 57 -0.67 -3.78 -8.30
CA ARG A 57 -2.04 -4.07 -8.77
C ARG A 57 -2.51 -5.49 -8.43
N CYS A 58 -1.59 -6.44 -8.28
CA CYS A 58 -1.92 -7.82 -7.87
C CYS A 58 -2.08 -7.93 -6.36
N ILE A 59 -1.18 -7.28 -5.59
CA ILE A 59 -1.13 -7.43 -4.13
C ILE A 59 -2.19 -6.58 -3.43
N VAL A 60 -2.38 -5.33 -3.88
CA VAL A 60 -3.45 -4.46 -3.38
C VAL A 60 -4.24 -3.94 -4.58
N PRO A 61 -5.23 -4.71 -5.08
CA PRO A 61 -6.15 -4.24 -6.09
C PRO A 61 -6.99 -3.09 -5.53
N GLN A 62 -6.90 -1.91 -6.15
CA GLN A 62 -7.60 -0.71 -5.69
C GLN A 62 -8.96 -0.48 -6.39
N ALA A 63 -9.39 -1.40 -7.26
CA ALA A 63 -10.64 -1.33 -8.02
C ALA A 63 -10.86 0.06 -8.67
N ASP A 64 -12.03 0.66 -8.44
CA ASP A 64 -12.47 1.98 -8.88
C ASP A 64 -12.19 3.10 -7.85
N ALA A 65 -11.20 2.92 -6.97
CA ALA A 65 -10.82 3.94 -6.00
C ALA A 65 -10.33 5.23 -6.69
N GLU A 66 -10.81 6.37 -6.21
CA GLU A 66 -10.45 7.68 -6.73
C GLU A 66 -10.22 8.66 -5.55
N PRO A 67 -9.00 9.19 -5.36
CA PRO A 67 -7.78 8.89 -6.12
C PRO A 67 -7.13 7.54 -5.75
N LEU A 68 -6.47 6.90 -6.70
CA LEU A 68 -5.60 5.75 -6.43
C LEU A 68 -4.40 6.15 -5.53
N VAL A 69 -4.09 5.30 -4.55
CA VAL A 69 -2.84 5.34 -3.79
C VAL A 69 -1.69 4.97 -4.74
N PRO A 70 -0.66 5.84 -4.89
CA PRO A 70 0.43 5.61 -5.84
C PRO A 70 1.47 4.63 -5.26
N LEU A 71 1.08 3.36 -5.08
CA LEU A 71 1.88 2.34 -4.37
C LEU A 71 3.29 2.15 -4.92
N ALA A 72 3.43 2.07 -6.24
CA ALA A 72 4.75 1.92 -6.87
C ALA A 72 5.67 3.11 -6.55
N ALA A 73 5.12 4.32 -6.54
CA ALA A 73 5.86 5.54 -6.21
C ALA A 73 6.27 5.61 -4.74
N LEU A 74 5.36 5.23 -3.82
CA LEU A 74 5.67 5.17 -2.39
C LEU A 74 6.78 4.15 -2.09
N LEU A 75 6.73 2.99 -2.76
CA LEU A 75 7.78 1.98 -2.64
C LEU A 75 9.11 2.48 -3.23
N ASP A 76 9.07 3.10 -4.41
CA ASP A 76 10.26 3.64 -5.07
C ASP A 76 10.93 4.73 -4.23
N ALA A 77 10.17 5.67 -3.67
CA ALA A 77 10.68 6.71 -2.77
C ALA A 77 11.34 6.12 -1.51
N LYS A 78 10.68 5.15 -0.84
CA LYS A 78 11.26 4.41 0.29
C LYS A 78 12.61 3.79 -0.07
N LEU A 79 12.69 3.19 -1.26
CA LEU A 79 13.92 2.57 -1.73
C LEU A 79 14.96 3.62 -2.15
N ALA A 80 14.59 4.75 -2.74
CA ALA A 80 15.47 5.86 -3.11
C ALA A 80 16.08 6.55 -1.89
N GLU A 81 15.38 6.60 -0.76
CA GLU A 81 15.86 7.12 0.52
C GLU A 81 16.66 6.09 1.33
N ASN A 82 16.62 4.82 0.93
CA ASN A 82 17.17 3.69 1.70
C ASN A 82 16.56 3.56 3.11
N ALA A 83 15.28 3.91 3.25
CA ALA A 83 14.60 3.83 4.52
C ALA A 83 14.40 2.36 4.94
N GLY A 84 14.98 2.00 6.08
CA GLY A 84 14.91 0.65 6.63
C GLY A 84 13.73 0.43 7.58
N ASP A 85 13.33 -0.83 7.77
CA ASP A 85 12.23 -1.19 8.67
C ASP A 85 12.64 -1.31 10.15
N GLY A 86 13.92 -1.12 10.46
CA GLY A 86 14.49 -1.42 11.79
C GLY A 86 14.64 -2.93 12.09
N TYR A 87 14.18 -3.81 11.19
CA TYR A 87 14.32 -5.26 11.28
C TYR A 87 14.52 -5.87 9.88
N ARG A 88 15.31 -6.95 9.78
CA ARG A 88 15.52 -7.73 8.56
C ARG A 88 15.75 -9.20 8.90
N ASP A 89 15.10 -10.11 8.19
CA ASP A 89 15.42 -11.55 8.28
C ASP A 89 16.86 -11.78 7.80
N ALA A 90 17.67 -12.51 8.57
CA ALA A 90 19.10 -12.68 8.28
C ALA A 90 19.40 -13.36 6.94
N ARG A 91 18.43 -14.10 6.38
CA ARG A 91 18.55 -14.76 5.07
C ARG A 91 18.25 -13.84 3.90
N LEU A 92 17.82 -12.61 4.16
CA LEU A 92 17.58 -11.61 3.13
C LEU A 92 18.75 -10.63 3.02
N PRO A 93 19.14 -10.26 1.79
CA PRO A 93 20.07 -9.16 1.58
C PRO A 93 19.44 -7.82 2.02
N PRO A 94 20.22 -6.72 2.07
CA PRO A 94 19.67 -5.39 2.34
C PRO A 94 18.48 -5.07 1.41
N THR A 95 17.52 -4.27 1.89
CA THR A 95 16.22 -4.08 1.24
C THR A 95 16.32 -3.71 -0.24
N ARG A 96 17.22 -2.80 -0.62
CA ARG A 96 17.45 -2.42 -2.02
C ARG A 96 17.90 -3.59 -2.88
N ASP A 97 18.82 -4.39 -2.37
CA ASP A 97 19.38 -5.53 -3.08
C ASP A 97 18.34 -6.65 -3.19
N ALA A 98 17.56 -6.88 -2.13
CA ALA A 98 16.45 -7.83 -2.16
C ALA A 98 15.44 -7.48 -3.26
N TRP A 99 15.08 -6.20 -3.41
CA TRP A 99 14.19 -5.75 -4.50
C TRP A 99 14.82 -5.90 -5.89
N ARG A 100 16.11 -5.60 -6.06
CA ARG A 100 16.81 -5.79 -7.34
C ARG A 100 16.88 -7.26 -7.74
N ILE A 101 17.30 -8.13 -6.82
CA ILE A 101 17.40 -9.58 -7.03
C ILE A 101 16.00 -10.15 -7.30
N GLY A 102 15.01 -9.82 -6.46
CA GLY A 102 13.66 -10.36 -6.59
C GLY A 102 12.96 -9.97 -7.88
N LEU A 103 13.15 -8.74 -8.37
CA LEU A 103 12.60 -8.31 -9.66
C LEU A 103 13.33 -8.97 -10.85
N ALA A 104 14.65 -9.08 -10.79
CA ALA A 104 15.42 -9.77 -11.83
C ALA A 104 15.04 -11.26 -11.90
N ALA A 105 14.86 -11.91 -10.75
CA ALA A 105 14.47 -13.31 -10.68
C ALA A 105 13.03 -13.53 -11.16
N LEU A 106 12.08 -12.67 -10.76
CA LEU A 106 10.71 -12.73 -11.28
C LEU A 106 10.65 -12.54 -12.80
N ASP A 107 11.44 -11.62 -13.35
CA ASP A 107 11.50 -11.44 -14.82
C ASP A 107 12.08 -12.67 -15.51
N ALA A 108 13.10 -13.29 -14.93
CA ALA A 108 13.70 -14.51 -15.47
C ALA A 108 12.74 -15.71 -15.43
N GLU A 109 12.04 -15.93 -14.31
CA GLU A 109 10.98 -16.95 -14.17
C GLU A 109 9.84 -16.73 -15.18
N SER A 110 9.41 -15.47 -15.34
CA SER A 110 8.38 -15.10 -16.31
C SER A 110 8.81 -15.42 -17.74
N ARG A 111 10.04 -15.06 -18.11
CA ARG A 111 10.58 -15.32 -19.45
C ARG A 111 10.81 -16.80 -19.70
N SER A 112 11.29 -17.57 -18.72
CA SER A 112 11.51 -19.00 -18.91
C SER A 112 10.20 -19.78 -19.09
N GLN A 113 9.11 -19.31 -18.47
CA GLN A 113 7.80 -19.98 -18.55
C GLN A 113 6.93 -19.47 -19.72
N PHE A 114 7.07 -18.20 -20.13
CA PHE A 114 6.13 -17.54 -21.04
C PHE A 114 6.77 -16.64 -22.13
N ASP A 115 8.11 -16.60 -22.24
CA ASP A 115 8.87 -15.75 -23.17
C ASP A 115 8.58 -14.24 -23.08
N LEU A 116 7.91 -13.79 -22.02
CA LEU A 116 7.51 -12.41 -21.78
C LEU A 116 7.96 -11.93 -20.41
N PRO A 117 8.26 -10.62 -20.25
CA PRO A 117 8.50 -10.05 -18.93
C PRO A 117 7.20 -10.04 -18.12
N PHE A 118 7.33 -10.08 -16.79
CA PHE A 118 6.19 -10.18 -15.87
C PHE A 118 5.11 -9.12 -16.13
N SER A 119 5.52 -7.87 -16.39
CA SER A 119 4.61 -6.74 -16.64
C SER A 119 3.76 -6.91 -17.91
N SER A 120 4.21 -7.71 -18.87
CA SER A 120 3.50 -7.94 -20.14
C SER A 120 2.56 -9.14 -20.09
N LEU A 121 2.56 -9.91 -18.99
CA LEU A 121 1.65 -11.04 -18.82
C LEU A 121 0.23 -10.59 -18.47
N GLU A 122 -0.75 -11.42 -18.82
CA GLU A 122 -2.12 -11.25 -18.38
C GLU A 122 -2.26 -11.47 -16.87
N ARG A 123 -3.23 -10.80 -16.25
CA ARG A 123 -3.42 -10.78 -14.79
C ARG A 123 -3.54 -12.18 -14.15
N PRO A 124 -4.28 -13.15 -14.72
CA PRO A 124 -4.33 -14.50 -14.14
C PRO A 124 -2.96 -15.18 -14.10
N ILE A 125 -2.12 -14.97 -15.12
CA ILE A 125 -0.76 -15.51 -15.19
C ILE A 125 0.15 -14.81 -14.18
N GLN A 126 0.04 -13.48 -14.06
CA GLN A 126 0.74 -12.71 -13.02
C GLN A 126 0.42 -13.26 -11.61
N HIS A 127 -0.85 -13.56 -11.34
CA HIS A 127 -1.25 -14.14 -10.05
C HIS A 127 -0.66 -15.54 -9.85
N ALA A 128 -0.70 -16.41 -10.87
CA ALA A 128 -0.13 -17.76 -10.79
C ALA A 128 1.37 -17.74 -10.48
N LEU A 129 2.14 -16.83 -11.08
CA LEU A 129 3.56 -16.64 -10.76
C LEU A 129 3.74 -16.15 -9.31
N LEU A 130 2.92 -15.22 -8.83
CA LEU A 130 3.01 -14.75 -7.44
C LEU A 130 2.64 -15.83 -6.43
N GLU A 131 1.71 -16.72 -6.76
CA GLU A 131 1.40 -17.89 -5.93
C GLU A 131 2.57 -18.89 -5.87
N GLN A 132 3.26 -19.14 -6.98
CA GLN A 132 4.50 -19.94 -6.99
C GLN A 132 5.56 -19.28 -6.08
N MET A 133 5.76 -17.97 -6.20
CA MET A 133 6.68 -17.21 -5.34
C MET A 133 6.29 -17.33 -3.86
N GLN A 134 5.00 -17.23 -3.54
CA GLN A 134 4.47 -17.35 -2.18
C GLN A 134 4.70 -18.74 -1.58
N ARG A 135 4.57 -19.80 -2.39
CA ARG A 135 4.82 -21.19 -1.97
C ARG A 135 6.33 -21.49 -1.83
N GLY A 136 7.16 -20.74 -2.55
CA GLY A 136 8.61 -20.94 -2.60
C GLY A 136 9.04 -21.85 -3.74
N ASP A 137 8.21 -21.99 -4.78
CA ASP A 137 8.39 -22.92 -5.90
C ASP A 137 9.22 -22.30 -7.05
N MET A 138 9.72 -21.08 -6.86
CA MET A 138 10.57 -20.37 -7.81
C MET A 138 12.05 -20.58 -7.46
N HIS A 139 12.82 -21.07 -8.43
CA HIS A 139 14.17 -21.62 -8.25
C HIS A 139 15.17 -21.17 -9.32
N HIS A 140 14.82 -20.23 -10.21
CA HIS A 140 15.74 -19.71 -11.21
C HIS A 140 17.02 -19.14 -10.55
N ASP A 141 18.21 -19.39 -11.13
CA ASP A 141 19.52 -19.00 -10.57
C ASP A 141 19.64 -17.49 -10.25
N ALA A 142 18.83 -16.68 -10.94
CA ALA A 142 18.71 -15.24 -10.71
C ALA A 142 18.26 -14.86 -9.29
N TRP A 143 17.68 -15.79 -8.52
CA TRP A 143 17.39 -15.60 -7.10
C TRP A 143 18.64 -15.48 -6.22
N GLN A 144 19.82 -15.90 -6.70
CA GLN A 144 21.10 -15.76 -5.97
C GLN A 144 21.02 -16.23 -4.51
N ASP A 145 20.53 -17.46 -4.32
CA ASP A 145 20.28 -18.09 -3.02
C ASP A 145 19.21 -17.40 -2.13
N MET A 146 18.65 -16.26 -2.56
CA MET A 146 17.57 -15.58 -1.83
C MET A 146 16.26 -16.39 -1.97
N PRO A 147 15.67 -16.89 -0.86
CA PRO A 147 14.45 -17.68 -0.97
C PRO A 147 13.27 -16.84 -1.45
N SER A 148 12.67 -17.23 -2.58
CA SER A 148 11.54 -16.54 -3.22
C SER A 148 10.37 -16.29 -2.26
N LYS A 149 10.05 -17.27 -1.41
CA LYS A 149 9.03 -17.16 -0.34
C LYS A 149 9.34 -16.09 0.70
N LEU A 150 10.61 -15.90 1.06
CA LEU A 150 11.00 -14.86 2.00
C LEU A 150 10.95 -13.48 1.34
N PHE A 151 11.38 -13.36 0.08
CA PHE A 151 11.19 -12.12 -0.67
C PHE A 151 9.71 -11.76 -0.78
N PHE A 152 8.85 -12.70 -1.14
CA PHE A 152 7.40 -12.50 -1.20
C PHE A 152 6.83 -12.00 0.13
N SER A 153 7.05 -12.74 1.22
CA SER A 153 6.40 -12.46 2.49
C SER A 153 7.00 -11.28 3.25
N LYS A 154 8.32 -11.08 3.19
CA LYS A 154 9.03 -10.09 4.01
C LYS A 154 9.38 -8.80 3.29
N ARG A 155 9.40 -8.78 1.95
CA ARG A 155 9.63 -7.57 1.14
C ARG A 155 8.38 -7.21 0.35
N LEU A 156 8.02 -8.02 -0.64
CA LEU A 156 6.96 -7.70 -1.60
C LEU A 156 5.62 -7.42 -0.90
N LEU A 157 5.08 -8.38 -0.14
CA LEU A 157 3.81 -8.22 0.57
C LEU A 157 3.91 -7.15 1.65
N HIS A 158 4.95 -7.21 2.48
CA HIS A 158 5.14 -6.29 3.60
C HIS A 158 5.23 -4.83 3.13
N ASP A 159 6.10 -4.52 2.18
CA ASP A 159 6.37 -3.16 1.74
C ASP A 159 5.17 -2.56 1.00
N ILE A 160 4.50 -3.34 0.13
CA ILE A 160 3.31 -2.87 -0.61
C ILE A 160 2.12 -2.65 0.32
N CYS A 161 1.82 -3.59 1.23
CA CYS A 161 0.72 -3.42 2.18
C CYS A 161 1.00 -2.28 3.17
N SER A 162 2.24 -2.14 3.65
CA SER A 162 2.63 -1.05 4.53
C SER A 162 2.48 0.30 3.82
N ALA A 163 2.91 0.40 2.56
CA ALA A 163 2.72 1.61 1.77
C ALA A 163 1.23 1.96 1.65
N TYR A 164 0.36 0.98 1.34
CA TYR A 164 -1.08 1.21 1.22
C TYR A 164 -1.70 1.74 2.52
N TYR A 165 -1.52 1.01 3.62
CA TYR A 165 -2.12 1.34 4.91
C TYR A 165 -1.43 2.51 5.62
N SER A 166 -0.36 3.06 5.06
CA SER A 166 0.21 4.34 5.50
C SER A 166 -0.45 5.56 4.85
N HIS A 167 -1.16 5.39 3.72
CA HIS A 167 -1.66 6.50 2.93
C HIS A 167 -3.04 7.00 3.43
N PRO A 168 -3.28 8.31 3.60
CA PRO A 168 -4.55 8.84 4.11
C PRO A 168 -5.80 8.41 3.34
N HIS A 169 -5.66 8.14 2.04
CA HIS A 169 -6.78 7.64 1.24
C HIS A 169 -7.27 6.26 1.71
N SER A 170 -6.37 5.34 2.05
CA SER A 170 -6.78 4.03 2.59
C SER A 170 -7.38 4.18 3.99
N TRP A 171 -6.92 5.16 4.78
CA TRP A 171 -7.51 5.46 6.08
C TRP A 171 -8.97 5.89 5.94
N SER A 172 -9.25 6.78 4.99
CA SER A 172 -10.63 7.19 4.68
C SER A 172 -11.48 6.03 4.19
N GLU A 173 -10.93 5.14 3.35
CA GLU A 173 -11.63 3.94 2.85
C GLU A 173 -12.03 2.98 3.99
N MET A 174 -11.12 2.75 4.93
CA MET A 174 -11.34 1.82 6.05
C MET A 174 -11.93 2.48 7.30
N GLY A 175 -12.22 3.78 7.25
CA GLY A 175 -12.79 4.54 8.38
C GLY A 175 -11.80 4.83 9.51
N PHE A 176 -10.49 4.66 9.26
CA PHE A 176 -9.47 4.91 10.25
C PHE A 176 -9.32 6.41 10.54
N GLY A 177 -9.24 6.71 11.83
CA GLY A 177 -9.13 8.08 12.34
C GLY A 177 -7.81 8.79 12.03
N GLY A 178 -6.78 8.08 11.56
CA GLY A 178 -5.42 8.59 11.44
C GLY A 178 -4.60 8.34 12.72
N PRO A 179 -3.38 8.89 12.82
CA PRO A 179 -2.49 8.65 13.95
C PRO A 179 -3.13 9.00 15.30
N ALA A 180 -2.80 8.23 16.33
CA ALA A 180 -3.29 8.47 17.68
C ALA A 180 -2.72 9.77 18.28
N ASN A 181 -1.46 10.11 18.00
CA ASN A 181 -0.85 11.34 18.52
C ASN A 181 -1.40 12.58 17.78
N PRO A 182 -1.68 13.71 18.48
CA PRO A 182 -1.59 13.94 19.93
C PRO A 182 -2.88 13.66 20.70
N ARG A 183 -4.00 13.42 20.01
CA ARG A 183 -5.34 13.40 20.63
C ARG A 183 -5.65 12.14 21.44
N GLY A 184 -5.12 11.00 21.02
CA GLY A 184 -5.42 9.66 21.50
C GLY A 184 -6.80 9.16 21.06
N TYR A 185 -7.00 7.83 21.08
CA TYR A 185 -8.31 7.18 20.99
C TYR A 185 -8.78 6.87 22.42
N VAL A 186 -9.95 7.39 22.83
CA VAL A 186 -10.38 7.32 24.24
C VAL A 186 -11.63 6.46 24.43
N ARG A 187 -12.45 6.25 23.39
CA ARG A 187 -13.67 5.43 23.48
C ARG A 187 -13.50 4.03 22.89
N MET A 188 -12.63 3.22 23.49
CA MET A 188 -12.24 1.88 23.01
C MET A 188 -13.21 0.74 23.40
N HIS A 189 -14.47 1.04 23.74
CA HIS A 189 -15.48 0.00 24.05
C HIS A 189 -16.21 -0.47 22.78
N PHE A 190 -16.81 -1.66 22.83
CA PHE A 190 -17.63 -2.18 21.72
C PHE A 190 -18.72 -1.19 21.31
N ASP A 191 -18.89 -1.01 19.99
CA ASP A 191 -19.85 -0.09 19.37
C ASP A 191 -19.77 1.36 19.89
N ARG A 192 -18.61 1.75 20.44
CA ARG A 192 -18.29 3.12 20.79
C ARG A 192 -17.22 3.64 19.85
N ARG A 193 -17.34 4.93 19.57
CA ARG A 193 -16.39 5.72 18.80
C ARG A 193 -16.31 7.11 19.39
N ASP A 194 -15.16 7.72 19.24
CA ASP A 194 -15.00 9.14 19.43
C ASP A 194 -15.78 9.92 18.37
N PRO A 195 -16.31 11.11 18.69
CA PRO A 195 -17.12 11.89 17.75
C PRO A 195 -16.39 12.26 16.45
N TRP A 196 -15.05 12.23 16.48
CA TRP A 196 -14.16 12.54 15.36
C TRP A 196 -13.74 11.29 14.55
N GLU A 197 -14.13 10.09 14.98
CA GLU A 197 -13.96 8.86 14.20
C GLU A 197 -15.07 8.70 13.17
N ALA A 198 -14.81 7.92 12.12
CA ALA A 198 -15.77 7.65 11.07
C ALA A 198 -16.98 6.86 11.59
N ALA A 199 -18.16 7.17 11.06
CA ALA A 199 -19.39 6.41 11.24
C ALA A 199 -19.55 5.43 10.07
N GLU A 200 -19.59 4.14 10.39
CA GLU A 200 -19.90 3.08 9.42
C GLU A 200 -21.38 3.15 9.02
N ALA A 201 -21.66 3.03 7.72
CA ALA A 201 -23.00 2.94 7.18
C ALA A 201 -23.46 1.48 7.17
N GLY A 202 -24.62 1.22 7.79
CA GLY A 202 -25.41 0.02 7.53
C GLY A 202 -26.35 0.21 6.34
N PRO A 203 -26.94 -0.89 5.82
CA PRO A 203 -27.92 -0.81 4.73
C PRO A 203 -29.12 0.10 5.11
N GLY A 204 -29.40 1.09 4.26
CA GLY A 204 -30.55 1.99 4.43
C GLY A 204 -30.35 3.15 5.41
N VAL A 205 -29.14 3.31 5.97
CA VAL A 205 -28.77 4.43 6.86
C VAL A 205 -27.56 5.23 6.37
N GLU A 206 -27.21 5.11 5.08
CA GLU A 206 -26.04 5.73 4.45
C GLU A 206 -26.06 7.26 4.56
N ASP A 207 -27.23 7.88 4.41
CA ASP A 207 -27.38 9.34 4.53
C ASP A 207 -27.16 9.86 5.95
N LYS A 208 -27.50 9.06 6.96
CA LYS A 208 -27.22 9.39 8.36
C LYS A 208 -25.72 9.34 8.61
N ALA A 209 -25.05 8.25 8.22
CA ALA A 209 -23.60 8.11 8.31
C ALA A 209 -22.88 9.24 7.57
N ARG A 210 -23.35 9.60 6.36
CA ARG A 210 -22.78 10.71 5.57
C ARG A 210 -22.88 12.06 6.28
N LYS A 211 -24.00 12.35 6.94
CA LYS A 211 -24.17 13.60 7.73
C LYS A 211 -23.23 13.63 8.94
N GLU A 212 -23.05 12.49 9.61
CA GLU A 212 -22.12 12.36 10.74
C GLU A 212 -20.66 12.50 10.30
N ASN A 213 -20.26 11.81 9.23
CA ASN A 213 -18.90 11.81 8.69
C ASN A 213 -18.44 13.18 8.21
N ARG A 214 -19.33 14.03 7.68
CA ARG A 214 -19.00 15.42 7.32
C ARG A 214 -18.56 16.29 8.51
N ARG A 215 -18.90 15.87 9.74
CA ARG A 215 -18.57 16.55 10.98
C ARG A 215 -17.38 15.92 11.71
N ALA A 216 -16.87 14.77 11.26
CA ALA A 216 -15.74 14.10 11.86
C ALA A 216 -14.43 14.84 11.54
N ARG A 217 -13.91 15.60 12.51
CA ARG A 217 -12.71 16.45 12.38
C ARG A 217 -11.86 16.46 13.67
#